data_AF-A0A9K3KWT5-F1
#
_entry.id   AF-A0A9K3KWT5-F1
#
_cell.length_a   1.000
_cell.length_b   1.000
_cell.length_c   1.000
_cell.angle_alpha   90.00
_cell.angle_beta   90.00
_cell.angle_gamma   90.00
#
_symmetry.space_group_name_H-M   'P 1'
#
loop_
_entity.id
_entity.type
_entity.pdbx_description
1 polymer ?
#
loop_
_entity_poly.entity_id
_entity_poly.type
_entity_poly.pdbx_seq_one_letter_code
_entity_poly.pdbx_strand_id
1 'polypeptide(L)'
;MSKLQWRSTFHQRDWKHWKTGGSVETGAAPDADEDAIVGIILAVSAVANNISKPKWYDEARSWADASSTAFFRFSVDNSKSGYRMVKLGSCWGGWDNNGNNPSYHSPGSYRIMRDFQQSYDGLRNGYNAVSQSEWNGLISTSYKVLQAVQCPAVSSVQGALVPNWATIGLDSSNQIRHSGGSFSGSGTPQYQYGAEASRTTFRVAMDAAFYPESSLDWSPYLSAFHWRLKNYFDPQNRSWPSNTFQSCRGPNTSQDIQVFGDWSNSAFIYGPTYTSLIAASPSIQNAQSMIDAAANILKSNLPSEYFARSWTLISSLVLSGAMESAAKKFHAHY
;
A
#
# COMPACT_ATOMS: atom_id res chain seq x y z
N MET A 1 -13.15 23.19 3.56
CA MET A 1 -14.40 22.41 3.64
C MET A 1 -15.04 22.39 2.26
N SER A 2 -14.75 21.38 1.44
CA SER A 2 -15.30 21.21 0.09
C SER A 2 -16.57 20.37 0.15
N LYS A 3 -17.59 20.77 -0.61
CA LYS A 3 -18.85 20.04 -0.77
C LYS A 3 -18.64 18.86 -1.72
N LEU A 4 -18.92 17.64 -1.24
CA LEU A 4 -19.15 16.45 -2.08
C LEU A 4 -20.29 16.79 -3.06
N GLN A 5 -20.01 16.81 -4.36
CA GLN A 5 -21.04 17.06 -5.36
C GLN A 5 -21.45 15.75 -6.06
N TRP A 6 -22.59 15.25 -5.62
CA TRP A 6 -23.34 14.14 -6.18
C TRP A 6 -23.99 14.53 -7.51
N ARG A 7 -23.85 13.72 -8.57
CA ARG A 7 -24.71 13.81 -9.76
C ARG A 7 -25.26 12.45 -10.12
N SER A 8 -26.59 12.34 -10.08
CA SER A 8 -27.40 11.15 -10.36
C SER A 8 -27.66 10.92 -11.85
N THR A 9 -26.75 11.31 -12.75
CA THR A 9 -26.99 11.24 -14.19
C THR A 9 -25.84 10.53 -14.87
N PHE A 10 -25.94 9.19 -14.93
CA PHE A 10 -25.49 8.22 -15.94
C PHE A 10 -25.43 6.84 -15.25
N HIS A 11 -25.86 5.77 -15.91
CA HIS A 11 -26.11 4.43 -15.35
C HIS A 11 -24.86 3.63 -14.87
N GLN A 12 -23.90 4.25 -14.17
CA GLN A 12 -22.78 3.57 -13.50
C GLN A 12 -22.62 4.14 -12.08
N ARG A 13 -22.81 3.28 -11.07
CA ARG A 13 -22.62 3.61 -9.65
C ARG A 13 -21.17 3.33 -9.26
N ASP A 14 -20.23 3.99 -9.91
CA ASP A 14 -18.78 3.80 -9.67
C ASP A 14 -18.22 5.03 -8.95
N TRP A 15 -17.28 4.83 -8.03
CA TRP A 15 -16.43 5.91 -7.55
C TRP A 15 -15.52 6.33 -8.71
N LYS A 16 -15.79 7.48 -9.31
CA LYS A 16 -14.87 8.14 -10.24
C LYS A 16 -14.44 9.46 -9.64
N HIS A 17 -13.13 9.63 -9.45
CA HIS A 17 -12.53 10.95 -9.27
C HIS A 17 -12.71 11.78 -10.55
N TRP A 18 -13.89 12.37 -10.74
CA TRP A 18 -14.06 13.49 -11.67
C TRP A 18 -13.92 14.79 -10.88
N LYS A 19 -12.71 15.36 -10.99
CA LYS A 19 -12.42 16.79 -10.89
C LYS A 19 -12.66 17.43 -9.52
N THR A 20 -11.67 17.26 -8.64
CA THR A 20 -10.97 18.38 -7.97
C THR A 20 -9.61 17.88 -7.50
N GLY A 21 -8.67 17.69 -8.44
CA GLY A 21 -7.27 17.35 -8.11
C GLY A 21 -6.49 16.55 -9.16
N GLY A 22 -7.15 15.77 -10.02
CA GLY A 22 -6.50 15.05 -11.13
C GLY A 22 -6.42 15.87 -12.41
N SER A 23 -5.32 15.78 -13.16
CA SER A 23 -5.24 16.36 -14.50
C SER A 23 -6.06 15.49 -15.48
N VAL A 24 -6.67 16.13 -16.49
CA VAL A 24 -7.42 15.43 -17.56
C VAL A 24 -6.50 14.47 -18.33
N GLU A 25 -5.19 14.69 -18.24
CA GLU A 25 -4.15 13.92 -18.95
C GLU A 25 -3.75 12.64 -18.21
N THR A 26 -3.81 12.62 -16.87
CA THR A 26 -3.36 11.47 -16.05
C THR A 26 -4.51 10.58 -15.57
N GLY A 27 -5.72 11.13 -15.40
CA GLY A 27 -6.87 10.41 -14.86
C GLY A 27 -6.81 10.20 -13.34
N ALA A 28 -7.51 9.19 -12.81
CA ALA A 28 -7.56 8.90 -11.37
C ALA A 28 -6.22 8.34 -10.86
N ALA A 29 -5.91 8.56 -9.57
CA ALA A 29 -4.70 8.09 -8.91
C ALA A 29 -5.00 6.77 -8.15
N PRO A 30 -4.45 5.62 -8.56
CA PRO A 30 -4.82 4.32 -8.03
C PRO A 30 -4.57 4.14 -6.54
N ASP A 31 -3.53 4.79 -5.98
CA ASP A 31 -3.24 4.74 -4.56
C ASP A 31 -4.36 5.38 -3.70
N ALA A 32 -4.97 6.47 -4.18
CA ALA A 32 -6.14 7.06 -3.54
C ALA A 32 -7.42 6.22 -3.74
N ASP A 33 -7.59 5.63 -4.94
CA ASP A 33 -8.70 4.73 -5.26
C ASP A 33 -8.73 3.50 -4.37
N GLU A 34 -7.59 2.81 -4.21
CA GLU A 34 -7.54 1.63 -3.34
C GLU A 34 -7.82 1.98 -1.87
N ASP A 35 -7.32 3.10 -1.35
CA ASP A 35 -7.55 3.53 0.03
C ASP A 35 -9.01 3.86 0.30
N ALA A 36 -9.67 4.56 -0.64
CA ALA A 36 -11.08 4.90 -0.49
C ALA A 36 -11.99 3.67 -0.61
N ILE A 37 -11.72 2.77 -1.56
CA ILE A 37 -12.49 1.55 -1.74
C ILE A 37 -12.39 0.67 -0.48
N VAL A 38 -11.17 0.43 0.02
CA VAL A 38 -10.96 -0.34 1.25
C VAL A 38 -11.63 0.35 2.43
N GLY A 39 -11.53 1.67 2.55
CA GLY A 39 -12.21 2.44 3.61
C GLY A 39 -13.73 2.22 3.62
N ILE A 40 -14.38 2.21 2.45
CA ILE A 40 -15.82 1.92 2.31
C ILE A 40 -16.11 0.48 2.72
N ILE A 41 -15.31 -0.49 2.26
CA ILE A 41 -15.44 -1.91 2.62
C ILE A 41 -15.36 -2.08 4.15
N LEU A 42 -14.40 -1.44 4.81
CA LEU A 42 -14.25 -1.51 6.27
C LEU A 42 -15.43 -0.85 7.01
N ALA A 43 -15.95 0.28 6.49
CA ALA A 43 -17.12 0.95 7.07
C ALA A 43 -18.39 0.07 6.98
N VAL A 44 -18.60 -0.59 5.83
CA VAL A 44 -19.66 -1.59 5.65
C VAL A 44 -19.47 -2.76 6.61
N SER A 45 -18.25 -3.31 6.68
CA SER A 45 -17.91 -4.45 7.55
C SER A 45 -18.23 -4.15 9.02
N ALA A 46 -17.94 -2.93 9.47
CA ALA A 46 -18.12 -2.52 10.86
C ALA A 46 -19.57 -2.58 11.35
N VAL A 47 -20.55 -2.46 10.44
CA VAL A 47 -21.99 -2.41 10.75
C VAL A 47 -22.76 -3.60 10.17
N ALA A 48 -22.10 -4.57 9.53
CA ALA A 48 -22.74 -5.68 8.84
C ALA A 48 -23.61 -6.56 9.77
N ASN A 49 -23.20 -6.70 11.04
CA ASN A 49 -23.93 -7.43 12.09
C ASN A 49 -25.00 -6.60 12.83
N ASN A 50 -25.15 -5.33 12.53
CA ASN A 50 -26.14 -4.52 13.25
C ASN A 50 -27.55 -4.96 12.85
N ILE A 51 -28.41 -5.21 13.85
CA ILE A 51 -29.83 -5.54 13.65
C ILE A 51 -30.51 -4.49 12.77
N SER A 52 -30.24 -3.21 13.08
CA SER A 52 -30.65 -2.08 12.25
C SER A 52 -29.44 -1.54 11.50
N LYS A 53 -29.33 -1.87 10.21
CA LYS A 53 -28.26 -1.35 9.35
C LYS A 53 -28.50 0.14 9.04
N PRO A 54 -27.43 0.96 8.92
CA PRO A 54 -27.57 2.35 8.48
C PRO A 54 -28.21 2.44 7.08
N LYS A 55 -28.95 3.52 6.80
CA LYS A 55 -29.63 3.73 5.51
C LYS A 55 -28.69 3.71 4.29
N TRP A 56 -27.41 4.03 4.50
CA TRP A 56 -26.39 4.04 3.46
C TRP A 56 -25.75 2.66 3.20
N TYR A 57 -26.06 1.63 3.99
CA TYR A 57 -25.34 0.35 3.97
C TYR A 57 -25.33 -0.34 2.60
N ASP A 58 -26.52 -0.58 2.02
CA ASP A 58 -26.62 -1.29 0.74
C ASP A 58 -26.06 -0.47 -0.43
N GLU A 59 -26.20 0.85 -0.35
CA GLU A 59 -25.61 1.78 -1.33
C GLU A 59 -24.08 1.72 -1.27
N ALA A 60 -23.49 1.82 -0.07
CA ALA A 60 -22.05 1.73 0.14
C ALA A 60 -21.49 0.37 -0.29
N ARG A 61 -22.20 -0.74 -0.02
CA ARG A 61 -21.84 -2.07 -0.52
C ARG A 61 -21.77 -2.12 -2.04
N SER A 62 -22.81 -1.62 -2.69
CA SER A 62 -22.89 -1.59 -4.15
C SER A 62 -21.79 -0.73 -4.76
N TRP A 63 -21.46 0.41 -4.13
CA TRP A 63 -20.35 1.25 -4.59
C TRP A 63 -18.99 0.59 -4.40
N ALA A 64 -18.74 -0.08 -3.28
CA ALA A 64 -17.48 -0.79 -3.07
C ALA A 64 -17.26 -1.84 -4.16
N ASP A 65 -18.25 -2.68 -4.46
CA ASP A 65 -18.14 -3.72 -5.50
C ASP A 65 -17.94 -3.14 -6.91
N ALA A 66 -18.70 -2.11 -7.25
CA ALA A 66 -18.58 -1.41 -8.53
C ALA A 66 -17.21 -0.72 -8.66
N SER A 67 -16.74 -0.09 -7.59
CA SER A 67 -15.46 0.63 -7.57
C SER A 67 -14.27 -0.32 -7.60
N SER A 68 -14.33 -1.48 -6.95
CA SER A 68 -13.33 -2.55 -7.11
C SER A 68 -13.22 -3.00 -8.57
N THR A 69 -14.36 -3.15 -9.26
CA THR A 69 -14.38 -3.47 -10.69
C THR A 69 -13.77 -2.34 -11.54
N ALA A 70 -14.14 -1.09 -11.25
CA ALA A 70 -13.62 0.08 -11.96
C ALA A 70 -12.11 0.26 -11.76
N PHE A 71 -11.62 0.10 -10.52
CA PHE A 71 -10.20 0.09 -10.19
C PHE A 71 -9.47 -0.93 -11.05
N PHE A 72 -9.92 -2.19 -11.05
CA PHE A 72 -9.25 -3.22 -11.84
C PHE A 72 -9.28 -2.91 -13.34
N ARG A 73 -10.43 -2.48 -13.86
CA ARG A 73 -10.59 -2.20 -15.29
C ARG A 73 -9.72 -1.04 -15.78
N PHE A 74 -9.58 0.02 -14.99
CA PHE A 74 -8.98 1.26 -15.45
C PHE A 74 -7.57 1.48 -14.91
N SER A 75 -7.25 0.94 -13.74
CA SER A 75 -5.98 1.17 -13.05
C SER A 75 -5.04 -0.03 -13.11
N VAL A 76 -5.47 -1.18 -13.66
CA VAL A 76 -4.63 -2.35 -13.86
C VAL A 76 -4.36 -2.57 -15.35
N ASP A 77 -3.09 -2.66 -15.69
CA ASP A 77 -2.57 -3.02 -17.00
C ASP A 77 -2.44 -4.56 -17.11
N ASN A 78 -3.08 -5.12 -18.13
CA ASN A 78 -3.07 -6.54 -18.47
C ASN A 78 -2.43 -6.84 -19.85
N SER A 79 -1.68 -5.89 -20.42
CA SER A 79 -1.03 -6.00 -21.73
C SER A 79 0.05 -7.07 -21.80
N LYS A 80 0.67 -7.44 -20.66
CA LYS A 80 1.65 -8.52 -20.57
C LYS A 80 0.98 -9.80 -20.03
N SER A 81 1.00 -10.85 -20.86
CA SER A 81 0.39 -12.14 -20.52
C SER A 81 0.92 -12.68 -19.20
N GLY A 82 0.01 -13.18 -18.34
CA GLY A 82 0.34 -13.71 -17.02
C GLY A 82 0.57 -12.66 -15.93
N TYR A 83 0.48 -11.36 -16.22
CA TYR A 83 0.71 -10.29 -15.26
C TYR A 83 -0.43 -9.26 -15.21
N ARG A 84 -0.65 -8.68 -14.03
CA ARG A 84 -1.62 -7.62 -13.78
C ARG A 84 -0.94 -6.50 -12.99
N MET A 85 -0.58 -5.43 -13.68
CA MET A 85 0.25 -4.36 -13.14
C MET A 85 -0.62 -3.18 -12.72
N VAL A 86 -0.56 -2.73 -11.46
CA VAL A 86 -1.16 -1.44 -11.11
C VAL A 86 -0.39 -0.30 -11.78
N LYS A 87 -1.13 0.64 -12.36
CA LYS A 87 -0.61 1.81 -13.07
C LYS A 87 -0.42 3.00 -12.13
N LEU A 88 0.12 4.10 -12.64
CA LEU A 88 0.22 5.37 -11.90
C LEU A 88 -1.03 6.25 -12.05
N GLY A 89 -1.80 6.00 -13.10
CA GLY A 89 -3.11 6.58 -13.30
C GLY A 89 -3.96 5.72 -14.21
N SER A 90 -5.25 6.05 -14.30
CA SER A 90 -6.14 5.34 -15.23
C SER A 90 -5.68 5.42 -16.69
N CYS A 91 -4.87 6.43 -17.03
CA CYS A 91 -4.41 6.68 -18.41
C CYS A 91 -2.89 6.50 -18.61
N TRP A 92 -2.10 6.25 -17.57
CA TRP A 92 -0.62 6.29 -17.67
C TRP A 92 0.08 5.46 -16.59
N GLY A 93 1.38 5.19 -16.78
CA GLY A 93 2.17 4.34 -15.89
C GLY A 93 2.00 2.84 -16.14
N GLY A 94 2.75 2.04 -15.40
CA GLY A 94 2.77 0.58 -15.50
C GLY A 94 4.14 0.06 -15.93
N TRP A 95 4.24 -0.40 -17.17
CA TRP A 95 5.43 -1.09 -17.66
C TRP A 95 6.49 -0.17 -18.28
N ASP A 96 7.71 -0.68 -18.25
CA ASP A 96 8.89 -0.19 -18.95
C ASP A 96 9.14 1.30 -18.66
N ASN A 97 9.27 2.13 -19.69
CA ASN A 97 9.59 3.56 -19.54
C ASN A 97 8.38 4.41 -19.09
N ASN A 98 7.19 3.83 -18.96
CA ASN A 98 6.02 4.55 -18.45
C ASN A 98 6.09 4.79 -16.93
N GLY A 99 7.02 4.10 -16.26
CA GLY A 99 7.24 4.23 -14.83
C GLY A 99 6.18 3.59 -13.96
N ASN A 100 6.56 3.33 -12.72
CA ASN A 100 5.76 2.73 -11.68
C ASN A 100 6.21 3.27 -10.32
N ASN A 101 5.36 3.12 -9.31
CA ASN A 101 5.62 3.58 -7.96
C ASN A 101 5.40 2.41 -7.00
N PRO A 102 6.43 1.93 -6.30
CA PRO A 102 6.30 0.79 -5.38
C PRO A 102 5.23 0.99 -4.31
N SER A 103 4.89 2.25 -3.96
CA SER A 103 3.86 2.53 -2.96
C SER A 103 2.41 2.44 -3.45
N TYR A 104 2.21 2.20 -4.75
CA TYR A 104 0.88 1.96 -5.32
C TYR A 104 0.53 0.48 -5.28
N HIS A 105 1.49 -0.40 -5.02
CA HIS A 105 1.30 -1.83 -4.92
C HIS A 105 0.82 -2.21 -3.52
N SER A 106 -0.47 -2.47 -3.38
CA SER A 106 -1.12 -2.84 -2.11
C SER A 106 -1.79 -4.21 -2.15
N PRO A 107 -1.01 -5.30 -2.08
CA PRO A 107 -1.53 -6.67 -2.07
C PRO A 107 -2.67 -6.90 -1.05
N GLY A 108 -2.55 -6.33 0.15
CA GLY A 108 -3.59 -6.42 1.19
C GLY A 108 -4.90 -5.77 0.76
N SER A 109 -4.85 -4.55 0.17
CA SER A 109 -6.04 -3.90 -0.39
C SER A 109 -6.71 -4.76 -1.46
N TYR A 110 -5.90 -5.38 -2.32
CA TYR A 110 -6.41 -6.21 -3.43
C TYR A 110 -7.08 -7.48 -2.94
N ARG A 111 -6.56 -8.12 -1.88
CA ARG A 111 -7.24 -9.25 -1.24
C ARG A 111 -8.56 -8.83 -0.59
N ILE A 112 -8.59 -7.71 0.12
CA ILE A 112 -9.82 -7.17 0.72
C ILE A 112 -10.88 -6.94 -0.38
N MET A 113 -10.50 -6.29 -1.48
CA MET A 113 -11.41 -6.09 -2.62
C MET A 113 -11.85 -7.41 -3.26
N ARG A 114 -10.92 -8.35 -3.47
CA ARG A 114 -11.19 -9.68 -4.03
C ARG A 114 -12.24 -10.44 -3.21
N ASP A 115 -12.06 -10.51 -1.90
CA ASP A 115 -12.91 -11.29 -0.99
C ASP A 115 -14.27 -10.59 -0.78
N PHE A 116 -14.28 -9.27 -0.73
CA PHE A 116 -15.51 -8.48 -0.75
C PHE A 116 -16.32 -8.71 -2.03
N GLN A 117 -15.69 -8.72 -3.21
CA GLN A 117 -16.40 -8.99 -4.47
C GLN A 117 -16.90 -10.43 -4.56
N GLN A 118 -16.15 -11.40 -4.00
CA GLN A 118 -16.55 -12.81 -3.97
C GLN A 118 -17.83 -13.02 -3.18
N SER A 119 -17.95 -12.33 -2.04
CA SER A 119 -19.08 -12.42 -1.11
C SER A 119 -20.24 -11.50 -1.47
N TYR A 120 -20.06 -10.55 -2.39
CA TYR A 120 -21.11 -9.63 -2.79
C TYR A 120 -22.20 -10.32 -3.62
N ASP A 121 -23.39 -10.35 -3.02
CA ASP A 121 -24.63 -10.98 -3.48
C ASP A 121 -25.65 -9.99 -4.10
N GLY A 122 -25.32 -8.70 -4.12
CA GLY A 122 -26.17 -7.67 -4.68
C GLY A 122 -26.22 -7.69 -6.22
N LEU A 123 -27.20 -6.96 -6.77
CA LEU A 123 -27.34 -6.81 -8.22
C LEU A 123 -26.20 -5.96 -8.80
N ARG A 124 -25.56 -6.46 -9.86
CA ARG A 124 -24.57 -5.74 -10.66
C ARG A 124 -25.20 -5.27 -11.97
N ASN A 125 -25.23 -3.96 -12.18
CA ASN A 125 -25.87 -3.35 -13.36
C ASN A 125 -24.79 -2.78 -14.30
N GLY A 126 -24.57 -3.45 -15.43
CA GLY A 126 -23.65 -2.96 -16.46
C GLY A 126 -22.16 -3.28 -16.24
N TYR A 127 -21.85 -4.18 -15.30
CA TYR A 127 -20.50 -4.71 -15.08
C TYR A 127 -20.55 -6.12 -14.49
N ASN A 128 -19.44 -6.85 -14.63
CA ASN A 128 -19.23 -8.16 -14.01
C ASN A 128 -18.13 -8.03 -12.95
N ALA A 129 -18.23 -8.85 -11.89
CA ALA A 129 -17.16 -8.96 -10.91
C ALA A 129 -15.85 -9.38 -11.59
N VAL A 130 -14.74 -8.87 -11.07
CA VAL A 130 -13.40 -9.32 -11.45
C VAL A 130 -13.22 -10.74 -10.90
N SER A 131 -12.69 -11.65 -11.70
CA SER A 131 -12.52 -13.03 -11.25
C SER A 131 -11.43 -13.13 -10.18
N GLN A 132 -11.55 -14.15 -9.33
CA GLN A 132 -10.57 -14.43 -8.27
C GLN A 132 -9.15 -14.64 -8.83
N SER A 133 -9.03 -15.27 -10.00
CA SER A 133 -7.74 -15.48 -10.67
C SER A 133 -7.08 -14.18 -11.12
N GLU A 134 -7.87 -13.20 -11.57
CA GLU A 134 -7.38 -11.90 -12.03
C GLU A 134 -6.88 -11.07 -10.83
N TRP A 135 -7.63 -11.05 -9.73
CA TRP A 135 -7.17 -10.47 -8.47
C TRP A 135 -5.89 -11.12 -7.95
N ASN A 136 -5.82 -12.45 -7.94
CA ASN A 136 -4.62 -13.18 -7.54
C ASN A 136 -3.43 -12.87 -8.46
N GLY A 137 -3.69 -12.64 -9.76
CA GLY A 137 -2.70 -12.14 -10.71
C GLY A 137 -2.13 -10.79 -10.29
N LEU A 138 -2.97 -9.84 -9.89
CA LEU A 138 -2.54 -8.50 -9.43
C LEU A 138 -1.75 -8.55 -8.12
N ILE A 139 -2.20 -9.37 -7.17
CA ILE A 139 -1.51 -9.59 -5.89
C ILE A 139 -0.11 -10.17 -6.14
N SER A 140 -0.02 -11.25 -6.92
CA SER A 140 1.25 -11.90 -7.29
C SER A 140 2.18 -10.97 -8.06
N THR A 141 1.67 -10.25 -9.07
CA THR A 141 2.44 -9.24 -9.80
C THR A 141 2.99 -8.18 -8.86
N SER A 142 2.19 -7.71 -7.91
CA SER A 142 2.61 -6.67 -6.97
C SER A 142 3.76 -7.12 -6.09
N TYR A 143 3.70 -8.32 -5.51
CA TYR A 143 4.84 -8.86 -4.75
C TYR A 143 6.10 -9.02 -5.60
N LYS A 144 5.96 -9.49 -6.85
CA LYS A 144 7.08 -9.60 -7.78
C LYS A 144 7.70 -8.23 -8.12
N VAL A 145 6.89 -7.18 -8.26
CA VAL A 145 7.40 -5.80 -8.42
C VAL A 145 8.17 -5.36 -7.18
N LEU A 146 7.58 -5.51 -6.00
CA LEU A 146 8.22 -5.11 -4.74
C LEU A 146 9.56 -5.82 -4.53
N GLN A 147 9.63 -7.12 -4.81
CA GLN A 147 10.88 -7.88 -4.77
C GLN A 147 11.90 -7.40 -5.83
N ALA A 148 11.45 -7.05 -7.02
CA ALA A 148 12.32 -6.60 -8.10
C ALA A 148 12.95 -5.23 -7.85
N VAL A 149 12.34 -4.38 -7.01
CA VAL A 149 12.80 -3.01 -6.74
C VAL A 149 13.43 -2.81 -5.37
N GLN A 150 13.17 -3.71 -4.41
CA GLN A 150 13.74 -3.64 -3.07
C GLN A 150 15.25 -3.91 -3.13
N CYS A 151 16.02 -3.11 -2.39
CA CYS A 151 17.45 -3.34 -2.25
C CYS A 151 17.72 -4.79 -1.81
N PRO A 152 18.66 -5.50 -2.44
CA PRO A 152 18.98 -6.85 -2.04
C PRO A 152 19.73 -6.87 -0.70
N ALA A 153 19.73 -8.03 -0.05
CA ALA A 153 20.68 -8.32 1.01
C ALA A 153 22.10 -8.38 0.41
N VAL A 154 23.06 -7.69 1.03
CA VAL A 154 24.48 -7.76 0.66
C VAL A 154 25.29 -8.23 1.85
N SER A 155 25.91 -9.41 1.69
CA SER A 155 26.79 -10.16 2.62
C SER A 155 26.30 -10.33 4.06
N SER A 156 26.08 -9.24 4.80
CA SER A 156 25.64 -9.21 6.19
C SER A 156 24.62 -8.11 6.51
N VAL A 157 24.21 -7.32 5.52
CA VAL A 157 23.33 -6.17 5.67
C VAL A 157 22.08 -6.35 4.79
N GLN A 158 20.90 -6.37 5.41
CA GLN A 158 19.64 -6.42 4.66
C GLN A 158 19.36 -5.06 4.02
N GLY A 159 19.31 -5.00 2.69
CA GLY A 159 18.71 -3.88 1.97
C GLY A 159 17.21 -3.89 2.20
N ALA A 160 16.65 -2.81 2.76
CA ALA A 160 15.20 -2.73 3.04
C ALA A 160 14.49 -1.78 2.08
N LEU A 161 15.22 -0.80 1.54
CA LEU A 161 14.64 0.35 0.87
C LEU A 161 14.11 0.00 -0.54
N VAL A 162 13.05 0.69 -0.92
CA VAL A 162 12.54 0.78 -2.30
C VAL A 162 12.65 2.24 -2.78
N PRO A 163 12.75 2.50 -4.09
CA PRO A 163 12.77 3.86 -4.61
C PRO A 163 11.36 4.48 -4.61
N ASN A 164 11.25 5.81 -4.68
CA ASN A 164 9.97 6.50 -4.92
C ASN A 164 9.38 6.08 -6.27
N TRP A 165 10.26 5.88 -7.26
CA TRP A 165 9.88 5.59 -8.63
C TRP A 165 10.78 4.52 -9.24
N ALA A 166 10.19 3.66 -10.07
CA ALA A 166 10.88 2.57 -10.73
C ALA A 166 10.40 2.42 -12.17
N THR A 167 11.22 1.85 -13.03
CA THR A 167 10.81 1.35 -14.35
C THR A 167 10.79 -0.17 -14.30
N ILE A 168 9.66 -0.78 -14.65
CA ILE A 168 9.44 -2.22 -14.46
C ILE A 168 9.28 -2.91 -15.80
N GLY A 169 10.20 -3.82 -16.12
CA GLY A 169 10.15 -4.59 -17.34
C GLY A 169 10.03 -6.08 -17.09
N LEU A 170 10.09 -6.84 -18.18
CA LEU A 170 10.33 -8.28 -18.15
C LEU A 170 11.76 -8.57 -18.60
N ASP A 171 12.34 -9.63 -18.06
CA ASP A 171 13.60 -10.20 -18.56
C ASP A 171 13.37 -11.21 -19.68
N SER A 172 14.45 -11.83 -20.18
CA SER A 172 14.39 -12.84 -21.24
C SER A 172 13.66 -14.13 -20.83
N SER A 173 13.48 -14.36 -19.53
CA SER A 173 12.77 -15.50 -18.94
C SER A 173 11.34 -15.13 -18.52
N ASN A 174 10.84 -14.01 -19.04
CA ASN A 174 9.50 -13.47 -18.76
C ASN A 174 9.26 -13.21 -17.27
N GLN A 175 10.30 -12.92 -16.47
CA GLN A 175 10.19 -12.54 -15.07
C GLN A 175 10.23 -11.02 -14.89
N ILE A 176 9.52 -10.52 -13.88
CA ILE A 176 9.51 -9.09 -13.54
C ILE A 176 10.90 -8.67 -13.07
N ARG A 177 11.38 -7.53 -13.59
CA ARG A 177 12.63 -6.89 -13.17
C ARG A 177 12.49 -5.39 -13.08
N HIS A 178 13.24 -4.76 -12.17
CA HIS A 178 13.57 -3.34 -12.29
C HIS A 178 14.49 -3.18 -13.52
N SER A 179 14.12 -2.34 -14.48
CA SER A 179 14.86 -2.18 -15.73
C SER A 179 16.00 -1.14 -15.66
N GLY A 180 16.04 -0.33 -14.60
CA GLY A 180 17.12 0.65 -14.37
C GLY A 180 16.96 1.95 -15.17
N GLY A 181 15.83 2.12 -15.85
CA GLY A 181 15.49 3.33 -16.58
C GLY A 181 15.29 4.54 -15.67
N SER A 182 15.20 5.72 -16.29
CA SER A 182 14.98 6.98 -15.58
C SER A 182 13.51 7.36 -15.62
N PHE A 183 12.90 7.55 -14.45
CA PHE A 183 11.52 7.99 -14.30
C PHE A 183 11.30 8.69 -12.96
N SER A 184 10.59 9.82 -12.97
CA SER A 184 10.20 10.55 -11.77
C SER A 184 8.83 11.19 -11.97
N GLY A 185 8.04 11.23 -10.90
CA GLY A 185 6.74 11.89 -10.84
C GLY A 185 6.65 12.79 -9.60
N SER A 186 5.63 13.66 -9.58
CA SER A 186 5.22 14.47 -8.42
C SER A 186 6.35 15.31 -7.76
N GLY A 187 7.42 15.61 -8.49
CA GLY A 187 8.56 16.37 -8.00
C GLY A 187 9.48 15.64 -7.00
N THR A 188 9.31 14.32 -6.81
CA THR A 188 10.16 13.55 -5.88
C THR A 188 11.29 12.82 -6.62
N PRO A 189 12.51 12.75 -6.05
CA PRO A 189 13.62 12.04 -6.69
C PRO A 189 13.31 10.56 -6.86
N GLN A 190 13.66 9.99 -8.02
CA GLN A 190 13.50 8.56 -8.32
C GLN A 190 14.14 7.68 -7.25
N TYR A 191 15.46 7.81 -7.07
CA TYR A 191 16.27 6.98 -6.20
C TYR A 191 16.33 7.54 -4.77
N GLN A 192 15.16 7.74 -4.17
CA GLN A 192 15.04 8.11 -2.77
C GLN A 192 13.99 7.23 -2.08
N TYR A 193 14.31 6.72 -0.88
CA TYR A 193 13.31 6.25 0.06
C TYR A 193 12.71 7.46 0.77
N GLY A 194 11.71 8.05 0.14
CA GLY A 194 11.10 9.33 0.53
C GLY A 194 9.58 9.25 0.71
N ALA A 195 8.92 10.38 0.43
CA ALA A 195 7.49 10.56 0.66
C ALA A 195 6.61 9.56 -0.11
N GLU A 196 7.06 9.10 -1.29
CA GLU A 196 6.34 8.07 -2.02
C GLU A 196 6.68 6.69 -1.45
N ALA A 197 7.96 6.33 -1.47
CA ALA A 197 8.49 4.99 -1.18
C ALA A 197 8.17 4.46 0.23
N SER A 198 8.17 5.33 1.24
CA SER A 198 7.94 4.92 2.63
C SER A 198 6.59 4.22 2.82
N ARG A 199 5.58 4.66 2.08
CA ARG A 199 4.21 4.12 2.12
C ARG A 199 4.12 2.66 1.68
N THR A 200 5.08 2.17 0.89
CA THR A 200 5.13 0.74 0.50
C THR A 200 5.15 -0.18 1.73
N THR A 201 5.80 0.23 2.81
CA THR A 201 5.82 -0.52 4.06
C THR A 201 4.42 -0.65 4.67
N PHE A 202 3.60 0.41 4.62
CA PHE A 202 2.19 0.36 5.00
C PHE A 202 1.37 -0.55 4.07
N ARG A 203 1.58 -0.44 2.75
CA ARG A 203 0.87 -1.28 1.76
C ARG A 203 1.03 -2.77 2.03
N VAL A 204 2.23 -3.21 2.38
CA VAL A 204 2.51 -4.62 2.72
C VAL A 204 2.10 -4.97 4.15
N ALA A 205 2.26 -4.05 5.11
CA ALA A 205 1.82 -4.24 6.49
C ALA A 205 0.30 -4.47 6.59
N MET A 206 -0.48 -3.87 5.71
CA MET A 206 -1.93 -4.14 5.63
C MET A 206 -2.23 -5.59 5.26
N ASP A 207 -1.47 -6.20 4.34
CA ASP A 207 -1.63 -7.63 4.02
C ASP A 207 -1.28 -8.50 5.24
N ALA A 208 -0.23 -8.14 5.99
CA ALA A 208 0.12 -8.85 7.21
C ALA A 208 -0.95 -8.73 8.31
N ALA A 209 -1.61 -7.58 8.43
CA ALA A 209 -2.67 -7.35 9.40
C ALA A 209 -3.96 -8.10 9.07
N PHE A 210 -4.33 -8.12 7.78
CA PHE A 210 -5.57 -8.75 7.33
C PHE A 210 -5.43 -10.23 7.05
N TYR A 211 -4.29 -10.67 6.50
CA TYR A 211 -4.06 -12.04 6.03
C TYR A 211 -2.77 -12.59 6.63
N PRO A 212 -2.67 -12.75 7.97
CA PRO A 212 -1.48 -13.27 8.62
C PRO A 212 -1.10 -14.69 8.13
N GLU A 213 -2.07 -15.48 7.71
CA GLU A 213 -1.87 -16.81 7.11
C GLU A 213 -1.16 -16.76 5.75
N SER A 214 -1.20 -15.61 5.04
CA SER A 214 -0.49 -15.37 3.78
C SER A 214 0.96 -14.89 4.00
N SER A 215 1.57 -15.22 5.15
CA SER A 215 2.92 -14.75 5.53
C SER A 215 4.03 -15.09 4.56
N LEU A 216 3.91 -16.16 3.78
CA LEU A 216 4.88 -16.49 2.73
C LEU A 216 4.99 -15.40 1.65
N ASP A 217 3.92 -14.61 1.44
CA ASP A 217 3.88 -13.55 0.44
C ASP A 217 4.45 -12.22 0.99
N TRP A 218 3.97 -11.76 2.15
CA TRP A 218 4.35 -10.45 2.71
C TRP A 218 5.66 -10.45 3.51
N SER A 219 6.04 -11.57 4.14
CA SER A 219 7.19 -11.61 5.04
C SER A 219 8.54 -11.36 4.35
N PRO A 220 8.79 -11.79 3.10
CA PRO A 220 10.06 -11.49 2.43
C PRO A 220 10.34 -9.98 2.38
N TYR A 221 9.31 -9.17 2.09
CA TYR A 221 9.45 -7.72 2.02
C TYR A 221 9.64 -7.07 3.40
N LEU A 222 8.80 -7.41 4.38
CA LEU A 222 8.83 -6.77 5.72
C LEU A 222 10.02 -7.21 6.57
N SER A 223 10.52 -8.43 6.38
CA SER A 223 11.63 -8.97 7.19
C SER A 223 12.92 -8.14 7.09
N ALA A 224 13.18 -7.51 5.94
CA ALA A 224 14.32 -6.61 5.78
C ALA A 224 14.21 -5.35 6.66
N PHE A 225 12.99 -4.80 6.80
CA PHE A 225 12.73 -3.70 7.72
C PHE A 225 12.85 -4.14 9.18
N HIS A 226 12.30 -5.31 9.53
CA HIS A 226 12.44 -5.86 10.88
C HIS A 226 13.90 -6.08 11.27
N TRP A 227 14.71 -6.60 10.35
CA TRP A 227 16.15 -6.80 10.57
C TRP A 227 16.86 -5.47 10.88
N ARG A 228 16.56 -4.41 10.11
CA ARG A 228 17.12 -3.07 10.33
C ARG A 228 16.67 -2.48 11.66
N LEU A 229 15.36 -2.48 11.92
CA LEU A 229 14.81 -1.95 13.17
C LEU A 229 15.37 -2.70 14.37
N LYS A 230 15.45 -4.03 14.32
CA LYS A 230 16.02 -4.85 15.40
C LYS A 230 17.48 -4.51 15.68
N ASN A 231 18.33 -4.52 14.65
CA ASN A 231 19.79 -4.42 14.85
C ASN A 231 20.27 -3.03 15.26
N TYR A 232 19.44 -2.00 15.03
CA TYR A 232 19.75 -0.62 15.38
C TYR A 232 18.87 -0.09 16.53
N PHE A 233 18.03 -0.93 17.14
CA PHE A 233 17.24 -0.51 18.28
C PHE A 233 18.11 -0.36 19.51
N ASP A 234 18.08 0.81 20.13
CA ASP A 234 18.64 1.05 21.45
C ASP A 234 17.57 0.76 22.51
N PRO A 235 17.64 -0.37 23.24
CA PRO A 235 16.64 -0.71 24.25
C PRO A 235 16.67 0.19 25.49
N GLN A 236 17.80 0.86 25.77
CA GLN A 236 17.92 1.77 26.91
C GLN A 236 17.20 3.09 26.62
N ASN A 237 17.45 3.66 25.44
CA ASN A 237 16.85 4.92 25.02
C ASN A 237 15.50 4.75 24.30
N ARG A 238 15.09 3.50 24.01
CA ARG A 238 13.88 3.15 23.26
C ARG A 238 13.78 3.93 21.95
N SER A 239 14.85 3.92 21.18
CA SER A 239 14.98 4.75 19.98
C SER A 239 15.81 4.06 18.89
N TRP A 240 15.83 4.69 17.72
CA TRP A 240 16.64 4.31 16.58
C TRP A 240 17.51 5.48 16.15
N PRO A 241 18.81 5.25 15.87
CA PRO A 241 19.66 6.28 15.29
C PRO A 241 19.26 6.58 13.84
N SER A 242 19.62 7.77 13.35
CA SER A 242 19.33 8.19 11.96
C SER A 242 19.96 7.28 10.90
N ASN A 243 21.02 6.53 11.24
CA ASN A 243 21.67 5.56 10.35
C ASN A 243 21.04 4.15 10.37
N THR A 244 19.88 3.96 11.02
CA THR A 244 19.16 2.67 11.04
C THR A 244 18.91 2.15 9.63
N PHE A 245 18.52 3.05 8.73
CA PHE A 245 18.44 2.76 7.30
C PHE A 245 19.61 3.44 6.58
N GLN A 246 20.29 2.68 5.74
CA GLN A 246 21.40 3.15 4.93
C GLN A 246 21.02 3.08 3.46
N SER A 247 21.53 4.04 2.69
CA SER A 247 21.39 4.02 1.24
C SER A 247 21.96 2.71 0.66
N CYS A 248 21.32 2.21 -0.39
CA CYS A 248 21.65 0.91 -0.95
C CYS A 248 21.42 0.88 -2.46
N ARG A 249 22.17 0.04 -3.15
CA ARG A 249 22.04 -0.14 -4.59
C ARG A 249 20.77 -0.93 -4.91
N GLY A 250 19.84 -0.32 -5.64
CA GLY A 250 18.66 -1.03 -6.15
C GLY A 250 19.04 -2.06 -7.24
N PRO A 251 18.30 -3.16 -7.40
CA PRO A 251 18.57 -4.15 -8.45
C PRO A 251 18.59 -3.53 -9.85
N ASN A 252 19.63 -3.84 -10.64
CA ASN A 252 19.81 -3.34 -12.02
C ASN A 252 19.83 -1.81 -12.15
N THR A 253 20.31 -1.08 -11.14
CA THR A 253 20.39 0.39 -11.18
C THR A 253 21.84 0.89 -11.17
N SER A 254 22.06 2.10 -11.69
CA SER A 254 23.35 2.79 -11.62
C SER A 254 23.46 3.78 -10.44
N GLN A 255 22.39 3.96 -9.67
CA GLN A 255 22.32 4.88 -8.53
C GLN A 255 21.84 4.16 -7.27
N ASP A 256 22.29 4.64 -6.12
CA ASP A 256 21.84 4.14 -4.82
C ASP A 256 20.51 4.82 -4.46
N ILE A 257 19.60 4.03 -3.90
CA ILE A 257 18.38 4.53 -3.25
C ILE A 257 18.82 5.23 -1.97
N GLN A 258 18.69 6.56 -1.94
CA GLN A 258 19.06 7.37 -0.79
C GLN A 258 17.95 7.40 0.24
N VAL A 259 18.25 7.14 1.51
CA VAL A 259 17.28 7.42 2.58
C VAL A 259 17.02 8.93 2.66
N PHE A 260 15.77 9.32 2.90
CA PHE A 260 15.46 10.72 3.19
C PHE A 260 16.30 11.21 4.39
N GLY A 261 17.02 12.32 4.22
CA GLY A 261 18.08 12.72 5.15
C GLY A 261 17.63 12.91 6.60
N ASP A 262 16.36 13.25 6.81
CA ASP A 262 15.76 13.43 8.14
C ASP A 262 14.57 12.47 8.37
N TRP A 263 14.69 11.23 7.89
CA TRP A 263 13.59 10.26 7.94
C TRP A 263 13.07 10.04 9.37
N SER A 264 13.95 10.02 10.38
CA SER A 264 13.60 9.74 11.77
C SER A 264 12.79 10.85 12.43
N ASN A 265 12.83 12.07 11.90
CA ASN A 265 12.03 13.20 12.39
C ASN A 265 10.87 13.57 11.44
N SER A 266 10.78 12.91 10.28
CA SER A 266 9.75 13.16 9.27
C SER A 266 8.60 12.17 9.41
N ALA A 267 7.46 12.58 10.00
CA ALA A 267 6.34 11.68 10.29
C ALA A 267 5.75 10.98 9.07
N PHE A 268 5.83 11.63 7.90
CA PHE A 268 5.42 11.04 6.62
C PHE A 268 6.40 9.99 6.08
N ILE A 269 7.57 9.81 6.72
CA ILE A 269 8.51 8.73 6.44
C ILE A 269 8.47 7.71 7.57
N TYR A 270 8.79 8.09 8.81
CA TYR A 270 8.89 7.13 9.90
C TYR A 270 7.56 6.45 10.22
N GLY A 271 6.43 7.13 10.04
CA GLY A 271 5.10 6.58 10.31
C GLY A 271 4.86 5.30 9.49
N PRO A 272 4.79 5.42 8.15
CA PRO A 272 4.66 4.26 7.27
C PRO A 272 5.78 3.23 7.47
N THR A 273 7.02 3.63 7.74
CA THR A 273 8.10 2.67 7.99
C THR A 273 7.84 1.82 9.24
N TYR A 274 7.37 2.43 10.33
CA TYR A 274 7.08 1.72 11.57
C TYR A 274 5.88 0.79 11.47
N THR A 275 4.97 0.95 10.49
CA THR A 275 3.87 -0.01 10.30
C THR A 275 4.38 -1.42 10.03
N SER A 276 5.62 -1.59 9.55
CA SER A 276 6.24 -2.92 9.44
C SER A 276 6.17 -3.72 10.75
N LEU A 277 6.27 -3.05 11.91
CA LEU A 277 6.32 -3.69 13.22
C LEU A 277 5.04 -4.46 13.59
N ILE A 278 3.91 -4.21 12.91
CA ILE A 278 2.69 -5.02 13.09
C ILE A 278 2.94 -6.51 12.83
N ALA A 279 3.88 -6.81 11.94
CA ALA A 279 4.22 -8.15 11.50
C ALA A 279 5.51 -8.67 12.15
N ALA A 280 6.08 -7.93 13.13
CA ALA A 280 7.30 -8.35 13.79
C ALA A 280 7.05 -9.62 14.60
N SER A 281 7.76 -10.70 14.26
CA SER A 281 7.66 -11.96 14.99
C SER A 281 7.96 -11.75 16.48
N PRO A 282 7.19 -12.35 17.40
CA PRO A 282 7.51 -12.34 18.84
C PRO A 282 8.88 -12.94 19.17
N SER A 283 9.46 -13.74 18.27
CA SER A 283 10.83 -14.27 18.40
C SER A 283 11.92 -13.22 18.17
N ILE A 284 11.59 -12.05 17.64
CA ILE A 284 12.53 -10.94 17.52
C ILE A 284 12.78 -10.35 18.91
N GLN A 285 14.04 -10.38 19.34
CA GLN A 285 14.46 -9.73 20.58
C GLN A 285 14.02 -8.26 20.58
N ASN A 286 13.42 -7.84 21.69
CA ASN A 286 12.88 -6.49 21.89
C ASN A 286 11.70 -6.10 20.97
N ALA A 287 11.02 -7.05 20.30
CA ALA A 287 9.89 -6.75 19.42
C ALA A 287 8.83 -5.83 20.06
N GLN A 288 8.37 -6.17 21.27
CA GLN A 288 7.41 -5.34 21.99
C GLN A 288 7.98 -3.96 22.32
N SER A 289 9.23 -3.88 22.78
CA SER A 289 9.86 -2.60 23.10
C SER A 289 10.05 -1.70 21.87
N MET A 290 10.26 -2.29 20.69
CA MET A 290 10.26 -1.56 19.41
C MET A 290 8.85 -1.03 19.10
N ILE A 291 7.81 -1.84 19.22
CA ILE A 291 6.42 -1.39 19.02
C ILE A 291 6.10 -0.23 19.98
N ASP A 292 6.45 -0.37 21.26
CA ASP A 292 6.24 0.66 22.28
C ASP A 292 7.02 1.96 21.97
N ALA A 293 8.26 1.84 21.50
CA ALA A 293 9.08 2.98 21.08
C ALA A 293 8.46 3.73 19.89
N ALA A 294 8.06 3.00 18.84
CA ALA A 294 7.38 3.58 17.68
C ALA A 294 6.05 4.24 18.07
N ALA A 295 5.25 3.60 18.94
CA ALA A 295 4.00 4.16 19.45
C ALA A 295 4.24 5.44 20.26
N ASN A 296 5.30 5.53 21.06
CA ASN A 296 5.65 6.74 21.80
C ASN A 296 6.02 7.91 20.87
N ILE A 297 6.73 7.64 19.77
CA ILE A 297 7.02 8.65 18.74
C ILE A 297 5.72 9.15 18.11
N LEU A 298 4.82 8.24 17.73
CA LEU A 298 3.54 8.57 17.08
C LEU A 298 2.52 9.26 18.00
N LYS A 299 2.61 9.03 19.32
CA LYS A 299 1.77 9.69 20.33
C LYS A 299 2.13 11.17 20.55
N SER A 300 3.27 11.63 20.02
CA SER A 300 3.65 13.03 20.09
C SER A 300 2.61 13.96 19.44
N ASN A 301 2.78 15.28 19.57
CA ASN A 301 1.83 16.25 19.03
C ASN A 301 1.58 15.99 17.53
N LEU A 302 0.31 15.84 17.15
CA LEU A 302 -0.07 15.63 15.75
C LEU A 302 0.48 16.78 14.89
N PRO A 303 1.28 16.48 13.85
CA PRO A 303 1.84 17.48 12.96
C PRO A 303 0.76 18.38 12.34
N SER A 304 1.14 19.63 12.03
CA SER A 304 0.21 20.58 11.44
C SER A 304 -0.09 20.25 9.98
N GLU A 305 0.93 19.75 9.28
CA GLU A 305 0.95 19.47 7.85
C GLU A 305 0.10 18.24 7.53
N TYR A 306 -0.76 18.36 6.52
CA TYR A 306 -1.70 17.32 6.12
C TYR A 306 -1.05 15.93 5.99
N PHE A 307 0.05 15.83 5.23
CA PHE A 307 0.64 14.53 4.91
C PHE A 307 1.28 13.86 6.14
N ALA A 308 2.03 14.64 6.94
CA ALA A 308 2.62 14.18 8.19
C ALA A 308 1.56 13.79 9.23
N ARG A 309 0.49 14.58 9.35
CA ARG A 309 -0.65 14.31 10.24
C ARG A 309 -1.36 13.01 9.87
N SER A 310 -1.69 12.83 8.59
CA SER A 310 -2.37 11.63 8.10
C SER A 310 -1.56 10.38 8.40
N TRP A 311 -0.25 10.41 8.14
CA TRP A 311 0.63 9.28 8.42
C TRP A 311 0.82 9.00 9.91
N THR A 312 0.84 10.03 10.75
CA THR A 312 0.87 9.83 12.20
C THR A 312 -0.39 9.08 12.67
N LEU A 313 -1.57 9.48 12.17
CA LEU A 313 -2.84 8.85 12.51
C LEU A 313 -2.95 7.42 11.99
N ILE A 314 -2.67 7.19 10.70
CA ILE A 314 -2.75 5.87 10.07
C ILE A 314 -1.79 4.90 10.78
N SER A 315 -0.55 5.31 11.00
CA SER A 315 0.46 4.45 11.64
C SER A 315 0.11 4.15 13.11
N SER A 316 -0.52 5.11 13.81
CA SER A 316 -1.04 4.88 15.17
C SER A 316 -2.16 3.84 15.19
N LEU A 317 -3.07 3.87 14.20
CA LEU A 317 -4.12 2.86 14.08
C LEU A 317 -3.55 1.47 13.78
N VAL A 318 -2.53 1.40 12.93
CA VAL A 318 -1.83 0.13 12.65
C VAL A 318 -1.18 -0.40 13.92
N LEU A 319 -0.33 0.38 14.59
CA LEU A 319 0.44 -0.11 15.74
C LEU A 319 -0.37 -0.30 17.03
N SER A 320 -1.59 0.24 17.09
CA SER A 320 -2.50 0.00 18.23
C SER A 320 -3.31 -1.30 18.09
N GLY A 321 -3.14 -2.06 17.01
CA GLY A 321 -3.91 -3.28 16.76
C GLY A 321 -5.29 -3.03 16.12
N ALA A 322 -5.57 -1.78 15.69
CA ALA A 322 -6.88 -1.43 15.14
C ALA A 322 -7.09 -2.06 13.76
N MET A 323 -6.02 -2.25 12.97
CA MET A 323 -6.11 -2.91 11.67
C MET A 323 -6.41 -4.40 11.79
N GLU A 324 -5.77 -5.12 12.70
CA GLU A 324 -6.06 -6.53 12.99
C GLU A 324 -7.48 -6.69 13.56
N SER A 325 -7.94 -5.72 14.34
CA SER A 325 -9.33 -5.68 14.82
C SER A 325 -10.33 -5.46 13.69
N ALA A 326 -10.00 -4.59 12.72
CA ALA A 326 -10.78 -4.39 11.51
C ALA A 326 -10.79 -5.66 10.63
N ALA A 327 -9.65 -6.34 10.50
CA ALA A 327 -9.53 -7.61 9.79
C ALA A 327 -10.45 -8.70 10.37
N LYS A 328 -10.46 -8.87 11.70
CA LYS A 328 -11.37 -9.81 12.37
C LYS A 328 -12.84 -9.51 12.07
N LYS A 329 -13.22 -8.23 12.02
CA LYS A 329 -14.59 -7.82 11.64
C LYS A 329 -14.88 -8.10 10.18
N PHE A 330 -13.92 -7.86 9.29
CA PHE A 330 -14.03 -8.14 7.86
C PHE A 330 -14.24 -9.65 7.60
N HIS A 331 -13.35 -10.50 8.12
CA HIS A 331 -13.39 -11.97 7.93
C HIS A 331 -14.56 -12.67 8.64
N ALA A 332 -15.23 -12.00 9.57
CA ALA A 332 -16.48 -12.53 10.13
C ALA A 332 -17.63 -12.53 9.11
N HIS A 333 -17.45 -11.88 7.95
CA HIS A 333 -18.49 -11.65 6.95
C HIS A 333 -18.13 -12.10 5.54
N TYR A 334 -16.84 -12.19 5.24
CA TYR A 334 -16.31 -12.33 3.89
C TYR A 334 -15.27 -13.44 3.84
#